data_AF-A0A810N996-F1
#
_entry.id   AF-A0A810N996-F1
#
_cell.length_a   1.000
_cell.length_b   1.000
_cell.length_c   1.000
_cell.angle_alpha   90.00
_cell.angle_beta   90.00
_cell.angle_gamma   90.00
#
_symmetry.space_group_name_H-M   'P 1'
#
loop_
_entity.id
_entity.type
_entity.pdbx_description
1 polymer ?
#
loop_
_entity_poly.entity_id
_entity_poly.type
_entity_poly.pdbx_seq_one_letter_code
_entity_poly.pdbx_strand_id
1 'polypeptide(L)'
;MVDRDPLPDDAVTAPRWTGPALWIHADLRPANVLTADGTLCGVIDFGDVCAGDPAYDLAAGWLLLPDDTIDHFYAAYQPTPDAATMRRARGWAMARALSGILIGDAGVHGRPGGKPTRGPPAHAALQRLIATVR
;
A
#
# COMPACT_ATOMS: atom_id res chain seq x y z
N MET A 1 -17.02 -17.72 -15.44
CA MET A 1 -15.78 -16.95 -15.46
C MET A 1 -16.20 -15.50 -15.32
N VAL A 2 -16.17 -14.95 -14.10
CA VAL A 2 -16.50 -13.52 -13.89
C VAL A 2 -15.24 -12.77 -14.29
N ASP A 3 -15.32 -12.00 -15.37
CA ASP A 3 -14.24 -11.08 -15.74
C ASP A 3 -14.04 -10.15 -14.55
N ARG A 4 -12.87 -10.26 -13.89
CA ARG A 4 -12.51 -9.31 -12.84
C ARG A 4 -12.08 -8.04 -13.55
N ASP A 5 -12.69 -6.91 -13.21
CA ASP A 5 -12.28 -5.62 -13.74
C ASP A 5 -10.77 -5.44 -13.55
N PRO A 6 -10.07 -4.79 -14.50
CA PRO A 6 -8.66 -4.44 -14.33
C PRO A 6 -8.44 -3.76 -12.98
N LEU A 7 -7.32 -4.03 -12.32
CA LEU A 7 -7.04 -3.53 -10.97
C LEU A 7 -7.37 -2.03 -10.76
N PRO A 8 -7.04 -1.10 -11.68
CA PRO A 8 -7.45 0.29 -11.55
C PRO A 8 -8.96 0.46 -11.51
N ASP A 9 -9.70 -0.20 -12.40
CA ASP A 9 -11.16 -0.13 -12.52
C ASP A 9 -11.84 -0.74 -11.28
N ASP A 10 -11.33 -1.88 -10.80
CA ASP A 10 -11.80 -2.52 -9.57
C ASP A 10 -11.61 -1.62 -8.33
N ALA A 11 -10.51 -0.89 -8.26
CA ALA A 11 -10.25 0.03 -7.14
C ALA A 11 -11.10 1.31 -7.21
N VAL A 12 -11.23 1.94 -8.37
CA VAL A 12 -11.96 3.21 -8.52
C VAL A 12 -13.48 3.03 -8.44
N THR A 13 -13.99 1.84 -8.78
CA THR A 13 -15.43 1.52 -8.66
C THR A 13 -15.81 0.98 -7.29
N ALA A 14 -14.83 0.71 -6.41
CA ALA A 14 -15.12 0.26 -5.06
C ALA A 14 -15.93 1.33 -4.30
N PRO A 15 -17.00 0.95 -3.56
CA PRO A 15 -17.74 1.90 -2.73
C PRO A 15 -16.81 2.69 -1.81
N ARG A 16 -17.03 4.00 -1.72
CA ARG A 16 -16.27 4.88 -0.81
C ARG A 16 -16.48 4.47 0.64
N TRP A 17 -15.51 4.77 1.51
CA TRP A 17 -15.71 4.67 2.95
C TRP A 17 -16.87 5.57 3.41
N THR A 18 -17.82 5.00 4.14
CA THR A 18 -19.01 5.71 4.67
C THR A 18 -19.06 5.74 6.20
N GLY A 19 -18.15 5.05 6.87
CA GLY A 19 -18.00 5.14 8.32
C GLY A 19 -17.34 6.45 8.76
N PRO A 20 -17.14 6.63 10.08
CA PRO A 20 -16.39 7.78 10.59
C PRO A 20 -14.96 7.78 10.03
N ALA A 21 -14.41 8.95 9.76
CA ALA A 21 -12.99 9.07 9.42
C ALA A 21 -12.14 8.52 10.59
N LEU A 22 -11.18 7.66 10.28
CA LEU A 22 -10.33 7.00 11.27
C LEU A 22 -8.95 7.62 11.26
N TRP A 23 -8.26 7.59 12.40
CA TRP A 23 -6.84 7.96 12.45
C TRP A 23 -6.03 7.02 11.57
N ILE A 24 -5.28 7.61 10.63
CA ILE A 24 -4.35 6.93 9.75
C ILE A 24 -2.96 7.55 9.91
N HIS A 25 -1.92 6.73 9.78
CA HIS A 25 -0.52 7.13 9.71
C HIS A 25 -0.23 7.96 8.45
N ALA A 26 -0.91 7.64 7.35
CA ALA A 26 -0.83 8.27 6.04
C ALA A 26 0.50 8.07 5.27
N ASP A 27 1.66 8.02 5.92
CA ASP A 27 2.91 7.59 5.26
C ASP A 27 3.41 6.20 5.73
N LEU A 28 2.51 5.22 5.87
CA LEU A 28 2.91 3.87 6.28
C LEU A 28 3.59 3.13 5.11
N ARG A 29 4.92 3.07 5.16
CA ARG A 29 5.79 2.59 4.08
C ARG A 29 7.00 1.83 4.64
N PRO A 30 7.74 1.06 3.83
CA PRO A 30 8.93 0.33 4.29
C PRO A 30 9.99 1.17 5.02
N ALA A 31 10.13 2.46 4.67
CA ALA A 31 11.08 3.36 5.33
C ALA A 31 10.68 3.76 6.75
N ASN A 32 9.40 3.60 7.11
CA ASN A 32 8.81 4.05 8.37
C ASN A 32 8.45 2.86 9.29
N VAL A 33 8.92 1.67 8.93
CA VAL A 33 8.70 0.42 9.65
C VAL A 33 10.04 -0.14 10.11
N LEU A 34 10.17 -0.34 11.42
CA LEU A 34 11.35 -0.88 12.05
C LEU A 34 11.21 -2.39 12.25
N THR A 35 12.28 -3.11 11.96
CA THR A 35 12.35 -4.56 12.19
C THR A 35 13.58 -4.91 13.03
N ALA A 36 13.43 -5.91 13.89
CA ALA A 36 14.52 -6.56 14.63
C ALA A 36 14.35 -8.07 14.45
N ASP A 37 15.41 -8.75 14.03
CA ASP A 37 15.40 -10.21 13.78
C ASP A 37 14.24 -10.67 12.88
N GLY A 38 13.94 -9.91 11.83
CA GLY A 38 12.85 -10.19 10.89
C GLY A 38 11.44 -9.92 11.43
N THR A 39 11.31 -9.39 12.65
CA THR A 39 10.02 -9.09 13.30
C THR A 39 9.78 -7.59 13.35
N LEU A 40 8.55 -7.15 13.08
CA LEU A 40 8.12 -5.76 13.27
C LEU A 40 8.32 -5.34 14.73
N CYS A 41 9.07 -4.27 14.97
CA CYS A 41 9.33 -3.76 16.32
C CYS A 41 8.95 -2.28 16.52
N GLY A 42 8.60 -1.56 15.45
CA GLY A 42 8.18 -0.18 15.56
C GLY A 42 7.66 0.43 14.26
N VAL A 43 6.91 1.51 14.43
CA VAL A 43 6.48 2.41 13.36
C VAL A 43 6.93 3.81 13.76
N ILE A 44 7.40 4.60 12.79
CA ILE A 44 7.93 5.96 13.01
C ILE A 44 7.38 6.91 11.97
N ASP A 45 7.67 8.21 12.12
CA ASP A 45 7.31 9.26 11.16
C ASP A 45 5.80 9.53 11.04
N PHE A 46 5.18 9.82 12.19
CA PHE A 46 3.76 10.16 12.32
C PHE A 46 3.42 11.61 11.91
N GLY A 47 4.27 12.25 11.08
CA GLY A 47 4.08 13.65 10.68
C GLY A 47 2.83 13.90 9.83
N ASP A 48 2.40 12.89 9.07
CA ASP A 48 1.24 12.95 8.16
C ASP A 48 -0.06 12.42 8.78
N VAL A 49 -0.05 12.11 10.09
CA VAL A 49 -1.22 11.54 10.76
C VAL A 49 -2.44 12.43 10.60
N CYS A 50 -3.52 11.84 10.11
CA CYS A 50 -4.78 12.55 9.87
C CYS A 50 -5.98 11.61 10.00
N ALA A 51 -7.18 12.17 9.91
CA ALA A 51 -8.42 11.40 9.85
C ALA A 51 -8.78 11.09 8.39
N GLY A 52 -9.03 9.82 8.05
CA GLY A 52 -9.31 9.41 6.69
C GLY A 52 -9.87 8.00 6.54
N ASP A 53 -9.81 7.50 5.30
CA ASP A 53 -10.21 6.13 4.93
C ASP A 53 -9.14 5.12 5.38
N PRO A 54 -9.47 4.10 6.19
CA PRO A 54 -8.51 3.09 6.63
C PRO A 54 -7.84 2.32 5.50
N ALA A 55 -8.47 2.25 4.32
CA ALA A 55 -7.88 1.64 3.12
C ALA A 55 -6.51 2.27 2.78
N TYR A 56 -6.30 3.55 3.15
CA TYR A 56 -5.07 4.26 2.88
C TYR A 56 -3.86 3.60 3.57
N ASP A 57 -3.96 3.26 4.85
CA ASP A 57 -2.88 2.58 5.59
C ASP A 57 -2.85 1.07 5.33
N LEU A 58 -4.01 0.44 5.12
CA LEU A 58 -4.08 -0.98 4.78
C LEU A 58 -3.37 -1.32 3.45
N ALA A 59 -3.18 -0.33 2.57
CA ALA A 59 -2.35 -0.47 1.38
C ALA A 59 -0.89 -0.85 1.69
N ALA A 60 -0.39 -0.52 2.88
CA ALA A 60 0.97 -0.82 3.29
C ALA A 60 1.27 -2.32 3.31
N GLY A 61 0.27 -3.18 3.53
CA GLY A 61 0.42 -4.63 3.47
C GLY A 61 1.03 -5.09 2.14
N TRP A 62 0.57 -4.54 1.01
CA TRP A 62 1.08 -4.85 -0.34
C TRP A 62 2.51 -4.36 -0.57
N LEU A 63 2.91 -3.29 0.13
CA LEU A 63 4.23 -2.67 0.00
C LEU A 63 5.27 -3.34 0.92
N LEU A 64 4.85 -3.76 2.10
CA LEU A 64 5.71 -4.26 3.19
C LEU A 64 5.88 -5.78 3.15
N LEU A 65 4.82 -6.51 2.81
CA LEU A 65 4.78 -7.95 3.04
C LEU A 65 5.20 -8.76 1.79
N PRO A 66 5.69 -9.99 1.97
CA PRO A 66 5.96 -10.92 0.89
C PRO A 66 4.70 -11.35 0.12
N ASP A 67 4.90 -12.05 -0.99
CA ASP A 67 3.83 -12.74 -1.70
C ASP A 67 3.01 -13.67 -0.79
N ASP A 68 1.74 -13.87 -1.12
CA ASP A 68 0.82 -14.79 -0.44
C ASP A 68 0.55 -14.51 1.05
N THR A 69 0.92 -13.33 1.56
CA THR A 69 0.71 -12.96 2.97
C THR A 69 -0.40 -11.93 3.20
N ILE A 70 -0.92 -11.32 2.14
CA ILE A 70 -1.89 -10.22 2.27
C ILE A 70 -3.20 -10.67 2.92
N ASP A 71 -3.65 -11.89 2.64
CA ASP A 71 -4.88 -12.45 3.23
C ASP A 71 -4.71 -12.67 4.74
N HIS A 72 -3.52 -13.12 5.17
CA HIS A 72 -3.20 -13.24 6.60
C HIS A 72 -3.17 -11.87 7.28
N PHE A 73 -2.63 -10.85 6.61
CA PHE A 73 -2.64 -9.48 7.10
C PHE A 73 -4.07 -8.95 7.29
N TYR A 74 -4.96 -9.14 6.31
CA TYR A 74 -6.35 -8.72 6.43
C TYR A 74 -7.14 -9.53 7.48
N ALA A 75 -6.88 -10.83 7.59
CA ALA A 75 -7.50 -11.67 8.61
C ALA A 75 -7.08 -11.28 10.04
N ALA A 76 -5.83 -10.85 10.22
CA ALA A 76 -5.32 -10.38 11.50
C ALA A 76 -5.80 -8.97 11.89
N TYR A 77 -6.17 -8.13 10.90
CA TYR A 77 -6.66 -6.77 11.16
C TYR A 77 -8.07 -6.81 11.78
N GLN A 78 -8.29 -6.00 12.82
CA GLN A 78 -9.55 -5.95 13.57
C GLN A 78 -10.13 -4.52 13.62
N PRO A 79 -11.39 -4.31 13.20
CA PRO A 79 -12.27 -5.31 12.57
C PRO A 79 -11.74 -5.74 11.19
N THR A 80 -12.02 -6.98 10.79
CA THR A 80 -11.64 -7.48 9.46
C THR A 80 -12.19 -6.54 8.39
N PRO A 81 -11.36 -6.05 7.45
CA PRO A 81 -11.82 -5.08 6.46
C PRO A 81 -12.80 -5.72 5.49
N ASP A 82 -13.79 -4.97 5.04
CA ASP A 82 -14.72 -5.44 4.01
C ASP A 82 -14.08 -5.46 2.61
N ALA A 83 -14.74 -6.14 1.68
CA ALA A 83 -14.24 -6.26 0.30
C ALA A 83 -14.02 -4.90 -0.37
N ALA A 84 -14.87 -3.91 -0.10
CA ALA A 84 -14.71 -2.56 -0.65
C ALA A 84 -13.42 -1.89 -0.14
N THR A 85 -13.13 -2.03 1.15
CA THR A 85 -11.91 -1.51 1.80
C THR A 85 -10.67 -2.20 1.27
N MET A 86 -10.70 -3.53 1.09
CA MET A 86 -9.59 -4.27 0.48
C MET A 86 -9.32 -3.82 -0.96
N ARG A 87 -10.36 -3.62 -1.78
CA ARG A 87 -10.25 -3.10 -3.16
C ARG A 87 -9.63 -1.71 -3.20
N ARG A 88 -10.11 -0.77 -2.36
CA ARG A 88 -9.52 0.57 -2.24
C ARG A 88 -8.07 0.52 -1.77
N ALA A 89 -7.74 -0.34 -0.80
CA ALA A 89 -6.38 -0.51 -0.29
C ALA A 89 -5.42 -0.99 -1.38
N ARG A 90 -5.87 -1.92 -2.23
CA ARG A 90 -5.10 -2.39 -3.38
C ARG A 90 -4.85 -1.29 -4.41
N GLY A 91 -5.85 -0.44 -4.69
CA GLY A 91 -5.69 0.76 -5.53
C GLY A 91 -4.67 1.76 -4.96
N TRP A 92 -4.76 2.03 -3.66
CA TRP A 92 -3.79 2.88 -2.97
C TRP A 92 -2.36 2.31 -2.99
N ALA A 93 -2.22 0.98 -2.92
CA ALA A 93 -0.92 0.33 -3.04
C ALA A 93 -0.34 0.53 -4.45
N MET A 94 -1.16 0.42 -5.50
CA MET A 94 -0.74 0.68 -6.88
C MET A 94 -0.27 2.13 -7.08
N ALA A 95 -1.04 3.10 -6.58
CA ALA A 95 -0.65 4.52 -6.64
C ALA A 95 0.68 4.79 -5.93
N ARG A 96 0.90 4.18 -4.77
CA ARG A 96 2.17 4.31 -4.01
C ARG A 96 3.34 3.60 -4.68
N ALA A 97 3.13 2.45 -5.29
CA ALA A 97 4.16 1.77 -6.10
C ALA A 97 4.57 2.67 -7.28
N LEU A 98 3.61 3.24 -8.01
CA LEU A 98 3.90 4.17 -9.09
C LEU A 98 4.69 5.40 -8.60
N SER A 99 4.26 6.00 -7.48
CA SER A 99 5.00 7.11 -6.86
C SER A 99 6.44 6.71 -6.50
N GLY A 100 6.64 5.53 -5.93
CA GLY A 100 7.96 4.99 -5.60
C GLY A 100 8.86 4.81 -6.83
N ILE A 101 8.29 4.34 -7.94
CA ILE A 101 8.99 4.21 -9.24
C ILE A 101 9.42 5.59 -9.75
N LEU A 102 8.52 6.57 -9.77
CA LEU A 102 8.82 7.92 -10.23
C LEU A 102 9.89 8.62 -9.37
N ILE A 103 9.83 8.46 -8.04
CA ILE A 103 10.85 8.99 -7.13
C ILE A 103 12.19 8.27 -7.30
N GLY A 104 12.15 6.96 -7.57
CA GLY A 104 13.33 6.17 -7.91
C GLY A 104 14.01 6.66 -9.18
N ASP A 105 13.23 6.82 -10.26
CA ASP A 105 13.70 7.35 -11.55
C ASP A 105 14.29 8.75 -11.41
N ALA A 106 13.60 9.64 -10.70
CA ALA A 106 14.11 10.97 -10.39
C ALA A 106 15.47 10.90 -9.68
N GLY A 107 15.63 9.95 -8.75
CA GLY A 107 16.89 9.73 -8.03
C GLY A 107 18.02 9.28 -8.95
N VAL A 108 17.76 8.33 -9.85
CA VAL A 108 18.75 7.85 -10.83
C VAL A 108 19.21 8.98 -11.74
N HIS A 109 18.33 9.93 -12.07
CA HIS A 109 18.61 11.07 -12.93
C HIS A 109 19.03 12.35 -12.18
N GLY A 110 19.29 12.28 -10.87
CA GLY A 110 19.72 13.43 -10.07
C GLY A 110 18.71 14.58 -9.97
N ARG A 111 17.41 14.31 -10.18
CA ARG A 111 16.34 15.32 -10.10
C ARG A 111 15.98 15.62 -8.63
N PRO A 112 15.54 16.85 -8.31
CA PRO A 112 15.18 17.23 -6.94
C PRO A 112 14.18 16.27 -6.29
N GLY A 113 14.42 15.89 -5.03
CA GLY A 113 13.57 14.97 -4.26
C GLY A 113 13.69 13.49 -4.64
N GLY A 114 14.50 13.16 -5.65
CA GLY A 114 14.73 11.79 -6.09
C GLY A 114 15.45 10.93 -5.05
N LYS A 115 15.07 9.65 -4.96
CA LYS A 115 15.69 8.66 -4.05
C LYS A 115 15.87 7.34 -4.80
N PRO A 116 17.06 7.03 -5.34
CA PRO A 116 17.27 5.84 -6.20
C PRO A 116 16.81 4.52 -5.55
N THR A 117 16.97 4.42 -4.24
CA THR A 117 16.59 3.24 -3.44
C THR A 117 15.08 2.96 -3.40
N ARG A 118 14.23 3.92 -3.81
CA ARG A 118 12.76 3.72 -3.85
C ARG A 118 12.29 2.92 -5.07
N GLY A 119 13.08 2.84 -6.13
CA GLY A 119 12.69 2.16 -7.38
C GLY A 119 12.50 0.65 -7.22
N PRO A 120 13.52 -0.13 -6.82
CA PRO A 120 13.42 -1.59 -6.75
C PRO A 120 12.26 -2.14 -5.91
N PRO A 121 12.03 -1.70 -4.65
CA PRO A 121 10.90 -2.23 -3.85
C PRO A 121 9.54 -1.83 -4.44
N ALA A 122 9.45 -0.67 -5.10
CA ALA A 122 8.22 -0.23 -5.74
C ALA A 122 7.88 -1.06 -6.99
N HIS A 123 8.89 -1.44 -7.79
CA HIS A 123 8.68 -2.37 -8.90
C HIS A 123 8.25 -3.75 -8.42
N ALA A 124 8.86 -4.27 -7.35
CA ALA A 124 8.48 -5.54 -6.76
C ALA A 124 7.00 -5.51 -6.31
N ALA A 125 6.59 -4.48 -5.55
CA ALA A 125 5.21 -4.32 -5.14
C ALA A 125 4.23 -4.23 -6.33
N LEU A 126 4.59 -3.49 -7.39
CA LEU A 126 3.76 -3.41 -8.59
C LEU A 126 3.61 -4.77 -9.28
N GLN A 127 4.70 -5.55 -9.40
CA GLN A 127 4.67 -6.90 -9.96
C GLN A 127 3.73 -7.82 -9.18
N ARG A 128 3.76 -7.76 -7.84
CA ARG A 128 2.83 -8.53 -6.99
C ARG A 128 1.37 -8.13 -7.21
N LEU A 129 1.11 -6.82 -7.28
CA LEU A 129 -0.23 -6.27 -7.49
C LEU A 129 -0.84 -6.70 -8.82
N ILE A 130 -0.05 -6.78 -9.90
CA ILE A 130 -0.54 -7.21 -11.22
C ILE A 130 -0.60 -8.74 -11.38
N ALA A 131 0.28 -9.49 -10.70
CA ALA A 131 0.28 -10.96 -10.75
C ALA A 131 -0.99 -11.55 -10.09
N THR A 132 -1.48 -10.90 -9.04
CA THR A 132 -2.74 -11.25 -8.34
C THR A 132 -4.02 -10.93 -9.13
N VAL A 133 -3.91 -10.43 -10.37
CA VAL A 133 -5.05 -10.18 -11.28
C VAL A 133 -5.26 -11.37 -12.25
N ARG A 134 -4.34 -12.33 -12.32
CA ARG A 134 -4.46 -13.52 -13.19
C ARG A 134 -5.28 -14.65 -12.58
#